data_AF-A0A1V5LYT7-F1
#
_entry.id   AF-A0A1V5LYT7-F1
#
_cell.length_a   1.000
_cell.length_b   1.000
_cell.length_c   1.000
_cell.angle_alpha   90.00
_cell.angle_beta   90.00
_cell.angle_gamma   90.00
#
_symmetry.space_group_name_H-M   'P 1'
#
loop_
_entity.id
_entity.type
_entity.pdbx_description
1 polymer ?
#
loop_
_entity_poly.entity_id
_entity_poly.type
_entity_poly.pdbx_seq_one_letter_code
_entity_poly.pdbx_strand_id
1 'polypeptide(L)'
;MVRNIFSVYVRLMAQALLMLLVVGALAQANNVQVEVKPEIRYQTISGWGKVTPWLPAHPLLRDQCIEMGVNELGLNRLRFEGVQGNKLTERRWEWLNDDNDPHTINWDGFNTEQLDAKVTEWLVPWKKAVEARGETFDLYYSPSFYYNGSSGDLSPWMVNDPNEYAEWATAVLLRLRDKHGIEPNYISICNEAGHQNAFTPQFTLTMMKALMPRLRQQGFKTMVQYPESLNANVAMQYLDAARNDPEVWKWIGLVSYHWYGADNQTAMVKLRDFARERNLPTAQTEFMNLSMDHLYDDMVLGGVSYWEIYGKASPDYSAALSHISSTTYNYGPWYWSFRQVSHFVRPGAVRIECTSTDPQLRCLAFERQQRQVVVLISTRRPFTPRATTVTGLRPGTYGVSQTVGSSGVTDELGLRTVGPDGTLTVTVKGDSTLTIYGRDAVNRPPTFTEWRSQPDFLKLPVTTLSLRCAATDPERDPLTYTWSVVSKPQGATVTLAQPTAATTRADGLTLPGSYFFRVAVHDGRNTVTRDVAVGVFEGNQPPVPVDVHNRNPVWVRVKNGGTLLRGNAWDIERDQLTFKWTVVRQPAGAATRLETPDKSECKVMGMTLPGDYVFRMEISDPANTVSHEHTVPVYP
;
A
#
# COMPACT_ATOMS: atom_id res chain seq x y z
N MET A 1 -21.33 1.73 -78.99
CA MET A 1 -20.97 2.35 -77.70
C MET A 1 -21.82 1.89 -76.51
N VAL A 2 -23.12 1.62 -76.66
CA VAL A 2 -24.02 1.30 -75.52
C VAL A 2 -23.80 -0.09 -74.89
N ARG A 3 -23.34 -1.10 -75.66
CA ARG A 3 -23.10 -2.48 -75.16
C ARG A 3 -21.89 -2.63 -74.23
N ASN A 4 -20.88 -1.77 -74.33
CA ASN A 4 -19.67 -1.86 -73.50
C ASN A 4 -19.83 -1.22 -72.11
N ILE A 5 -20.72 -0.24 -71.98
CA ILE A 5 -20.95 0.45 -70.70
C ILE A 5 -21.71 -0.45 -69.73
N PHE A 6 -22.68 -1.23 -70.21
CA PHE A 6 -23.47 -2.13 -69.37
C PHE A 6 -22.64 -3.28 -68.75
N SER A 7 -21.69 -3.84 -69.52
CA SER A 7 -20.78 -4.90 -69.05
C SER A 7 -19.82 -4.43 -67.95
N VAL A 8 -19.36 -3.18 -68.05
CA VAL A 8 -18.47 -2.55 -67.05
C VAL A 8 -19.22 -2.26 -65.75
N TYR A 9 -20.47 -1.78 -65.83
CA TYR A 9 -21.29 -1.51 -64.64
C TYR A 9 -21.67 -2.80 -63.88
N VAL A 10 -21.99 -3.89 -64.58
CA VAL A 10 -22.31 -5.18 -63.92
C VAL A 10 -21.07 -5.78 -63.25
N ARG A 11 -19.87 -5.65 -63.84
CA ARG A 11 -18.62 -6.10 -63.21
C ARG A 11 -18.22 -5.23 -62.01
N LEU A 12 -18.43 -3.92 -62.07
CA LEU A 12 -18.18 -3.01 -60.94
C LEU A 12 -19.16 -3.25 -59.78
N MET A 13 -20.43 -3.52 -60.07
CA MET A 13 -21.41 -3.88 -59.04
C MET A 13 -21.11 -5.26 -58.43
N ALA A 14 -20.70 -6.25 -59.22
CA ALA A 14 -20.30 -7.56 -58.69
C ALA A 14 -19.01 -7.48 -57.85
N GLN A 15 -18.03 -6.65 -58.24
CA GLN A 15 -16.81 -6.40 -57.45
C GLN A 15 -17.09 -5.58 -56.19
N ALA A 16 -18.01 -4.62 -56.24
CA ALA A 16 -18.46 -3.88 -55.07
C ALA A 16 -19.23 -4.77 -54.09
N LEU A 17 -20.10 -5.67 -54.58
CA LEU A 17 -20.80 -6.64 -53.74
C LEU A 17 -19.84 -7.67 -53.13
N LEU A 18 -18.82 -8.13 -53.89
CA LEU A 18 -17.79 -9.04 -53.39
C LEU A 18 -16.85 -8.35 -52.39
N MET A 19 -16.53 -7.06 -52.58
CA MET A 19 -15.81 -6.26 -51.58
C MET A 19 -16.67 -5.98 -50.34
N LEU A 20 -17.98 -5.76 -50.48
CA LEU A 20 -18.89 -5.60 -49.33
C LEU A 20 -19.11 -6.92 -48.57
N LEU A 21 -19.07 -8.07 -49.25
CA LEU A 21 -19.10 -9.39 -48.62
C LEU A 21 -17.76 -9.76 -47.97
N VAL A 22 -16.63 -9.37 -48.55
CA VAL A 22 -15.28 -9.59 -47.98
C VAL A 22 -14.97 -8.61 -46.84
N VAL A 23 -15.43 -7.36 -46.90
CA VAL A 23 -15.35 -6.38 -45.80
C VAL A 23 -16.38 -6.69 -44.71
N GLY A 24 -17.56 -7.22 -45.07
CA GLY A 24 -18.53 -7.75 -44.12
C GLY A 24 -18.06 -9.01 -43.39
N ALA A 25 -17.21 -9.84 -44.03
CA ALA A 25 -16.59 -11.02 -43.42
C ALA A 25 -15.29 -10.73 -42.65
N LEU A 26 -14.64 -9.58 -42.88
CA LEU A 26 -13.41 -9.16 -42.20
C LEU A 26 -13.64 -8.16 -41.04
N ALA A 27 -14.90 -7.79 -40.76
CA ALA A 27 -15.26 -6.90 -39.66
C ALA A 27 -16.27 -7.52 -38.68
N GLN A 28 -16.41 -8.85 -38.64
CA GLN A 28 -16.83 -9.49 -37.39
C GLN A 28 -15.61 -9.44 -36.47
N ALA A 29 -15.57 -8.45 -35.57
CA ALA A 29 -14.69 -8.55 -34.42
C ALA A 29 -15.01 -9.90 -33.75
N ASN A 30 -14.09 -10.88 -33.86
CA ASN A 30 -14.28 -12.20 -33.27
C ASN A 30 -14.62 -11.99 -31.80
N ASN A 31 -15.87 -12.30 -31.46
CA ASN A 31 -16.37 -12.19 -30.11
C ASN A 31 -15.50 -13.07 -29.19
N VAL A 32 -14.76 -12.44 -28.28
CA VAL A 32 -13.81 -13.14 -27.41
C VAL A 32 -14.61 -14.03 -26.47
N GLN A 33 -14.28 -15.32 -26.42
CA GLN A 33 -14.90 -16.25 -25.49
C GLN A 33 -14.07 -16.33 -24.22
N VAL A 34 -14.72 -16.14 -23.08
CA VAL A 34 -14.16 -16.37 -21.75
C VAL A 34 -14.96 -17.47 -21.08
N GLU A 35 -14.31 -18.55 -20.70
CA GLU A 35 -14.94 -19.72 -20.10
C GLU A 35 -14.52 -19.85 -18.64
N VAL A 36 -15.51 -19.89 -17.73
CA VAL A 36 -15.31 -20.15 -16.29
C VAL A 36 -15.62 -21.61 -15.99
N LYS A 37 -14.71 -22.30 -15.29
CA LYS A 37 -14.84 -23.72 -14.89
C LYS A 37 -14.79 -23.88 -13.37
N PRO A 38 -15.93 -23.77 -12.66
CA PRO A 38 -15.98 -23.77 -11.19
C PRO A 38 -15.49 -25.07 -10.53
N GLU A 39 -15.49 -26.16 -11.27
CA GLU A 39 -15.01 -27.48 -10.86
C GLU A 39 -13.48 -27.57 -10.77
N ILE A 40 -12.74 -26.73 -11.50
CA ILE A 40 -11.29 -26.65 -11.43
C ILE A 40 -10.91 -25.55 -10.43
N ARG A 41 -10.44 -25.97 -9.26
CA ARG A 41 -10.17 -25.10 -8.11
C ARG A 41 -8.67 -24.99 -7.84
N TYR A 42 -8.23 -23.79 -7.49
CA TYR A 42 -6.84 -23.45 -7.19
C TYR A 42 -6.69 -23.02 -5.72
N GLN A 43 -5.96 -21.94 -5.45
CA GLN A 43 -5.73 -21.44 -4.10
C GLN A 43 -6.93 -20.70 -3.52
N THR A 44 -6.99 -20.63 -2.19
CA THR A 44 -7.96 -19.80 -1.46
C THR A 44 -7.34 -18.45 -1.13
N ILE A 45 -8.02 -17.37 -1.48
CA ILE A 45 -7.61 -16.01 -1.12
C ILE A 45 -7.82 -15.83 0.39
N SER A 46 -6.72 -15.52 1.07
CA SER A 46 -6.66 -15.42 2.53
C SER A 46 -6.54 -13.96 2.98
N GLY A 47 -5.87 -13.10 2.21
CA GLY A 47 -5.88 -11.69 2.52
C GLY A 47 -5.38 -10.76 1.44
N TRP A 48 -5.85 -9.52 1.54
CA TRP A 48 -5.36 -8.38 0.80
C TRP A 48 -4.71 -7.45 1.79
N GLY A 49 -3.45 -7.10 1.52
CA GLY A 49 -2.66 -6.35 2.48
C GLY A 49 -2.01 -5.10 1.93
N LYS A 50 -1.39 -4.37 2.85
CA LYS A 50 -0.49 -3.28 2.54
C LYS A 50 0.49 -3.04 3.68
N VAL A 51 1.51 -2.20 3.44
CA VAL A 51 2.29 -1.68 4.55
C VAL A 51 1.44 -0.76 5.43
N THR A 52 1.63 -0.92 6.74
CA THR A 52 1.10 0.02 7.73
C THR A 52 1.68 1.41 7.44
N PRO A 53 0.89 2.49 7.39
CA PRO A 53 1.43 3.83 7.16
C PRO A 53 2.54 4.19 8.16
N TRP A 54 3.55 4.92 7.67
CA TRP A 54 4.78 5.18 8.41
C TRP A 54 4.68 6.38 9.34
N LEU A 55 3.90 7.37 8.92
CA LEU A 55 3.72 8.64 9.59
C LEU A 55 2.33 8.65 10.25
N PRO A 56 2.14 9.42 11.34
CA PRO A 56 0.81 9.71 11.82
C PRO A 56 0.03 10.50 10.74
N ALA A 57 -1.26 10.72 10.95
CA ALA A 57 -2.02 11.64 10.11
C ALA A 57 -3.00 12.45 10.94
N HIS A 58 -3.59 13.49 10.36
CA HIS A 58 -4.76 14.10 10.98
C HIS A 58 -5.84 13.01 11.19
N PRO A 59 -6.51 12.93 12.36
CA PRO A 59 -7.46 11.85 12.66
C PRO A 59 -8.52 11.63 11.59
N LEU A 60 -9.07 12.70 11.01
CA LEU A 60 -10.02 12.61 9.89
C LEU A 60 -9.43 11.86 8.69
N LEU A 61 -8.19 12.18 8.30
CA LEU A 61 -7.55 11.54 7.15
C LEU A 61 -7.17 10.09 7.48
N ARG A 62 -6.70 9.82 8.70
CA ARG A 62 -6.46 8.45 9.18
C ARG A 62 -7.73 7.60 9.05
N ASP A 63 -8.84 8.09 9.58
CA ASP A 63 -10.12 7.37 9.58
C ASP A 63 -10.64 7.18 8.14
N GLN A 64 -10.45 8.16 7.27
CA GLN A 64 -10.76 8.02 5.83
C GLN A 64 -9.85 6.99 5.14
N CYS A 65 -8.55 6.95 5.44
CA CYS A 65 -7.66 5.92 4.91
C CYS A 65 -8.05 4.51 5.36
N ILE A 66 -8.50 4.36 6.62
CA ILE A 66 -9.01 3.09 7.14
C ILE A 66 -10.33 2.72 6.46
N GLU A 67 -11.26 3.66 6.31
CA GLU A 67 -12.51 3.44 5.59
C GLU A 67 -12.27 3.00 4.15
N MET A 68 -11.39 3.69 3.41
CA MET A 68 -11.12 3.35 2.01
C MET A 68 -10.24 2.09 1.87
N GLY A 69 -9.31 1.86 2.79
CA GLY A 69 -8.47 0.66 2.78
C GLY A 69 -9.23 -0.59 3.23
N VAL A 70 -9.87 -0.52 4.40
CA VAL A 70 -10.60 -1.64 4.97
C VAL A 70 -11.95 -1.80 4.31
N ASN A 71 -12.86 -0.82 4.38
CA ASN A 71 -14.25 -1.03 3.98
C ASN A 71 -14.45 -0.99 2.47
N GLU A 72 -13.75 -0.10 1.75
CA GLU A 72 -13.86 -0.01 0.30
C GLU A 72 -13.00 -1.04 -0.42
N LEU A 73 -11.67 -1.03 -0.27
CA LEU A 73 -10.82 -2.04 -0.94
C LEU A 73 -10.95 -3.43 -0.31
N GLY A 74 -11.39 -3.50 0.94
CA GLY A 74 -11.51 -4.79 1.57
C GLY A 74 -10.19 -5.38 2.03
N LEU A 75 -9.21 -4.54 2.36
CA LEU A 75 -7.97 -4.99 2.97
C LEU A 75 -8.26 -5.53 4.38
N ASN A 76 -7.71 -6.70 4.68
CA ASN A 76 -7.81 -7.35 5.99
C ASN A 76 -6.46 -7.62 6.62
N ARG A 77 -5.37 -7.24 5.93
CA ARG A 77 -4.01 -7.55 6.32
C ARG A 77 -3.11 -6.32 6.36
N LEU A 78 -2.18 -6.27 7.31
CA LEU A 78 -1.12 -5.27 7.36
C LEU A 78 0.27 -5.91 7.52
N ARG A 79 1.23 -5.38 6.75
CA ARG A 79 2.67 -5.51 6.99
C ARG A 79 3.08 -4.45 8.00
N PHE A 80 3.66 -4.86 9.13
CA PHE A 80 4.07 -3.95 10.18
C PHE A 80 5.59 -3.98 10.37
N GLU A 81 6.24 -3.00 9.77
CA GLU A 81 7.59 -2.57 10.12
C GLU A 81 7.49 -1.75 11.41
N GLY A 82 7.35 -2.41 12.57
CA GLY A 82 7.07 -1.75 13.85
C GLY A 82 8.20 -0.79 14.25
N VAL A 83 9.11 -1.25 15.10
CA VAL A 83 10.43 -0.61 15.19
C VAL A 83 11.45 -1.50 14.50
N GLN A 84 12.32 -0.88 13.71
CA GLN A 84 13.25 -1.53 12.80
C GLN A 84 14.63 -0.92 13.01
N GLY A 85 15.65 -1.78 13.11
CA GLY A 85 17.02 -1.42 13.42
C GLY A 85 17.20 -0.39 14.55
N ASN A 86 18.44 0.04 14.76
CA ASN A 86 18.70 1.20 15.60
C ASN A 86 18.82 2.43 14.68
N LYS A 87 18.01 3.46 14.96
CA LYS A 87 18.23 4.80 14.39
C LYS A 87 19.02 5.63 15.40
N LEU A 88 19.93 6.47 14.93
CA LEU A 88 20.84 7.16 15.86
C LEU A 88 20.18 8.31 16.62
N THR A 89 19.10 8.89 16.08
CA THR A 89 18.26 9.89 16.77
C THR A 89 17.35 9.30 17.85
N GLU A 90 17.13 7.98 17.82
CA GLU A 90 16.13 7.33 18.65
C GLU A 90 16.72 6.02 19.17
N ARG A 91 17.09 5.99 20.46
CA ARG A 91 17.67 4.82 21.15
C ARG A 91 16.62 3.71 21.26
N ARG A 92 16.38 3.04 20.14
CA ARG A 92 15.09 2.38 19.89
C ARG A 92 14.93 1.15 20.78
N TRP A 93 15.84 0.16 20.82
CA TRP A 93 15.52 -1.06 21.60
C TRP A 93 16.68 -1.74 22.32
N GLU A 94 17.78 -2.10 21.64
CA GLU A 94 18.78 -2.94 22.32
C GLU A 94 19.98 -2.19 22.90
N TRP A 95 20.27 -0.99 22.42
CA TRP A 95 21.46 -0.25 22.87
C TRP A 95 21.47 0.00 24.39
N LEU A 96 20.31 0.17 25.03
CA LEU A 96 20.22 0.35 26.49
C LEU A 96 19.86 -0.93 27.23
N ASN A 97 19.49 -1.99 26.51
CA ASN A 97 19.03 -3.26 27.06
C ASN A 97 20.15 -4.30 27.21
N ASP A 98 21.26 -4.18 26.46
CA ASP A 98 22.39 -5.13 26.49
C ASP A 98 23.01 -5.25 27.89
N ASP A 99 22.40 -6.11 28.72
CA ASP A 99 22.83 -6.49 30.06
C ASP A 99 23.75 -7.73 30.03
N ASN A 100 24.15 -8.15 28.82
CA ASN A 100 24.90 -9.38 28.49
C ASN A 100 24.19 -10.70 28.85
N ASP A 101 22.86 -10.71 29.08
CA ASP A 101 22.06 -11.92 29.20
C ASP A 101 20.89 -11.94 28.20
N PRO A 102 21.06 -12.59 27.03
CA PRO A 102 20.00 -12.63 26.02
C PRO A 102 18.76 -13.41 26.49
N HIS A 103 18.76 -14.04 27.67
CA HIS A 103 17.61 -14.76 28.21
C HIS A 103 16.73 -13.93 29.15
N THR A 104 17.14 -12.71 29.52
CA THR A 104 16.41 -11.83 30.43
C THR A 104 16.06 -10.52 29.75
N ILE A 105 14.76 -10.15 29.68
CA ILE A 105 14.32 -8.89 29.07
C ILE A 105 14.42 -7.74 30.08
N ASN A 106 15.35 -6.81 29.87
CA ASN A 106 15.45 -5.56 30.64
C ASN A 106 14.56 -4.46 30.05
N TRP A 107 13.28 -4.46 30.43
CA TRP A 107 12.28 -3.50 29.92
C TRP A 107 12.65 -2.02 30.07
N ASP A 108 13.47 -1.65 31.06
CA ASP A 108 13.92 -0.26 31.25
C ASP A 108 14.88 0.19 30.14
N GLY A 109 15.50 -0.75 29.42
CA GLY A 109 16.35 -0.51 28.24
C GLY A 109 15.58 -0.31 26.93
N PHE A 110 14.28 -0.63 26.89
CA PHE A 110 13.49 -0.54 25.65
C PHE A 110 12.71 0.78 25.54
N ASN A 111 12.96 1.57 24.48
CA ASN A 111 12.14 2.74 24.18
C ASN A 111 10.92 2.38 23.34
N THR A 112 9.79 2.15 24.03
CA THR A 112 8.56 1.70 23.38
C THR A 112 7.64 2.78 22.83
N GLU A 113 7.96 4.06 23.02
CA GLU A 113 7.04 5.16 22.76
C GLU A 113 6.56 5.20 21.31
N GLN A 114 7.49 5.14 20.35
CA GLN A 114 7.15 5.17 18.93
C GLN A 114 6.39 3.91 18.47
N LEU A 115 6.76 2.72 18.99
CA LEU A 115 6.01 1.50 18.70
C LEU A 115 4.56 1.67 19.15
N ASP A 116 4.38 2.06 20.41
CA ASP A 116 3.06 2.21 21.02
C ASP A 116 2.22 3.27 20.29
N ALA A 117 2.83 4.38 19.90
CA ALA A 117 2.18 5.44 19.12
C ALA A 117 1.72 4.92 17.76
N LYS A 118 2.58 4.21 17.01
CA LYS A 118 2.23 3.68 15.68
C LYS A 118 1.15 2.59 15.76
N VAL A 119 1.19 1.74 16.79
CA VAL A 119 0.17 0.71 17.03
C VAL A 119 -1.18 1.35 17.35
N THR A 120 -1.19 2.34 18.25
CA THR A 120 -2.41 3.06 18.65
C THR A 120 -2.99 3.84 17.47
N GLU A 121 -2.14 4.49 16.68
CA GLU A 121 -2.56 5.30 15.54
C GLU A 121 -3.08 4.44 14.39
N TRP A 122 -2.44 3.33 14.05
CA TRP A 122 -2.79 2.58 12.83
C TRP A 122 -3.34 1.19 13.08
N LEU A 123 -2.68 0.36 13.89
CA LEU A 123 -3.06 -1.06 13.99
C LEU A 123 -4.37 -1.26 14.74
N VAL A 124 -4.56 -0.59 15.88
CA VAL A 124 -5.77 -0.73 16.70
C VAL A 124 -7.04 -0.32 15.94
N PRO A 125 -7.12 0.89 15.33
CA PRO A 125 -8.33 1.27 14.60
C PRO A 125 -8.51 0.45 13.31
N TRP A 126 -7.43 0.02 12.65
CA TRP A 126 -7.52 -0.86 11.48
C TRP A 126 -8.09 -2.24 11.84
N LYS A 127 -7.55 -2.87 12.88
CA LYS A 127 -8.06 -4.14 13.43
C LYS A 127 -9.55 -4.04 13.74
N LYS A 128 -9.95 -2.98 14.45
CA LYS A 128 -11.36 -2.72 14.78
C LYS A 128 -12.23 -2.62 13.52
N ALA A 129 -11.77 -1.92 12.48
CA ALA A 129 -12.52 -1.79 11.23
C ALA A 129 -12.67 -3.14 10.50
N VAL A 130 -11.61 -3.96 10.45
CA VAL A 130 -11.65 -5.29 9.81
C VAL A 130 -12.63 -6.20 10.56
N GLU A 131 -12.55 -6.24 11.88
CA GLU A 131 -13.39 -7.08 12.73
C GLU A 131 -14.85 -6.64 12.76
N ALA A 132 -15.13 -5.33 12.63
CA ALA A 132 -16.48 -4.80 12.51
C ALA A 132 -17.22 -5.32 11.26
N ARG A 133 -16.48 -5.76 10.23
CA ARG A 133 -17.06 -6.41 9.04
C ARG A 133 -17.16 -7.94 9.17
N GLY A 134 -16.78 -8.51 10.31
CA GLY A 134 -16.81 -9.94 10.55
C GLY A 134 -15.67 -10.70 9.85
N GLU A 135 -14.56 -10.02 9.54
CA GLU A 135 -13.34 -10.64 9.02
C GLU A 135 -12.24 -10.69 10.08
N THR A 136 -11.31 -11.62 9.93
CA THR A 136 -10.13 -11.69 10.79
C THR A 136 -9.08 -10.68 10.33
N PHE A 137 -8.61 -9.85 11.25
CA PHE A 137 -7.45 -9.01 11.02
C PHE A 137 -6.18 -9.88 11.00
N ASP A 138 -5.46 -9.83 9.89
CA ASP A 138 -4.18 -10.50 9.70
C ASP A 138 -3.03 -9.48 9.84
N LEU A 139 -2.04 -9.81 10.66
CA LEU A 139 -0.86 -8.97 10.86
C LEU A 139 0.40 -9.81 10.71
N TYR A 140 1.41 -9.25 10.07
CA TYR A 140 2.77 -9.77 10.22
C TYR A 140 3.77 -8.68 10.53
N TYR A 141 4.71 -9.02 11.41
CA TYR A 141 5.82 -8.17 11.77
C TYR A 141 7.00 -8.44 10.83
N SER A 142 7.49 -7.41 10.14
CA SER A 142 8.57 -7.52 9.15
C SER A 142 9.62 -6.44 9.43
N PRO A 143 10.69 -6.73 10.18
CA PRO A 143 11.72 -5.75 10.50
C PRO A 143 12.77 -5.61 9.40
N SER A 144 13.33 -4.41 9.23
CA SER A 144 14.28 -4.07 8.16
C SER A 144 15.65 -3.65 8.73
N PHE A 145 16.75 -4.11 8.11
CA PHE A 145 18.13 -3.90 8.59
C PHE A 145 19.15 -3.62 7.47
N TYR A 146 19.17 -2.44 6.86
CA TYR A 146 20.04 -2.13 5.71
C TYR A 146 21.34 -1.40 6.09
N TYR A 147 22.49 -1.84 5.53
CA TYR A 147 23.83 -1.27 5.75
C TYR A 147 23.94 0.26 5.55
N ASN A 148 23.13 0.80 4.64
CA ASN A 148 23.16 2.20 4.22
C ASN A 148 21.75 2.85 4.20
N GLY A 149 20.75 2.15 4.73
CA GLY A 149 19.35 2.56 4.68
C GLY A 149 18.89 3.29 5.94
N SER A 150 17.72 3.92 5.88
CA SER A 150 17.13 4.66 7.01
C SER A 150 16.70 3.78 8.18
N SER A 151 16.65 2.45 7.99
CA SER A 151 16.40 1.49 9.07
C SER A 151 17.64 1.22 9.93
N GLY A 152 18.85 1.46 9.40
CA GLY A 152 20.11 1.08 10.03
C GLY A 152 20.40 -0.43 9.98
N ASP A 153 21.67 -0.77 10.22
CA ASP A 153 22.22 -2.13 10.21
C ASP A 153 21.78 -2.92 11.45
N LEU A 154 21.89 -4.26 11.35
CA LEU A 154 21.81 -5.13 12.52
C LEU A 154 22.96 -4.81 13.50
N SER A 155 22.68 -4.76 14.80
CA SER A 155 23.70 -4.43 15.80
C SER A 155 24.81 -5.50 15.84
N PRO A 156 26.06 -5.13 16.19
CA PRO A 156 27.16 -6.10 16.25
C PRO A 156 26.91 -7.28 17.19
N TRP A 157 26.23 -7.09 18.31
CA TRP A 157 25.94 -8.16 19.26
C TRP A 157 24.85 -9.11 18.75
N MET A 158 23.76 -8.62 18.12
CA MET A 158 22.80 -9.47 17.39
C MET A 158 23.45 -10.23 16.22
N VAL A 159 24.48 -9.66 15.57
CA VAL A 159 25.25 -10.37 14.54
C VAL A 159 26.05 -11.53 15.14
N ASN A 160 26.60 -11.34 16.34
CA ASN A 160 27.48 -12.31 16.99
C ASN A 160 26.72 -13.39 17.76
N ASP A 161 25.57 -13.06 18.34
CA ASP A 161 24.71 -13.98 19.09
C ASP A 161 23.24 -13.88 18.62
N PRO A 162 22.72 -14.91 17.92
CA PRO A 162 21.31 -15.00 17.53
C PRO A 162 20.30 -14.96 18.68
N ASN A 163 20.71 -15.23 19.93
CA ASN A 163 19.82 -15.16 21.09
C ASN A 163 19.48 -13.72 21.47
N GLU A 164 20.38 -12.76 21.21
CA GLU A 164 20.11 -11.32 21.38
C GLU A 164 18.98 -10.91 20.45
N TYR A 165 19.09 -11.24 19.16
CA TYR A 165 17.98 -11.01 18.21
C TYR A 165 16.67 -11.66 18.67
N ALA A 166 16.74 -12.88 19.21
CA ALA A 166 15.56 -13.58 19.72
C ALA A 166 14.95 -12.87 20.94
N GLU A 167 15.76 -12.27 21.80
CA GLU A 167 15.32 -11.44 22.92
C GLU A 167 14.57 -10.22 22.43
N TRP A 168 15.20 -9.42 21.58
CA TRP A 168 14.60 -8.22 20.99
C TRP A 168 13.28 -8.51 20.29
N ALA A 169 13.26 -9.51 19.40
CA ALA A 169 12.06 -9.86 18.65
C ALA A 169 10.96 -10.35 19.62
N THR A 170 11.31 -11.13 20.65
CA THR A 170 10.36 -11.56 21.68
C THR A 170 9.81 -10.37 22.46
N ALA A 171 10.64 -9.40 22.84
CA ALA A 171 10.21 -8.19 23.56
C ALA A 171 9.21 -7.37 22.73
N VAL A 172 9.48 -7.18 21.43
CA VAL A 172 8.54 -6.49 20.53
C VAL A 172 7.19 -7.21 20.46
N LEU A 173 7.21 -8.54 20.28
CA LEU A 173 5.99 -9.34 20.16
C LEU A 173 5.20 -9.39 21.49
N LEU A 174 5.89 -9.49 22.63
CA LEU A 174 5.29 -9.37 23.96
C LEU A 174 4.63 -7.99 24.13
N ARG A 175 5.30 -6.91 23.73
CA ARG A 175 4.74 -5.56 23.82
C ARG A 175 3.46 -5.42 22.99
N LEU A 176 3.43 -5.95 21.77
CA LEU A 176 2.23 -5.95 20.92
C LEU A 176 1.08 -6.72 21.56
N ARG A 177 1.34 -7.92 22.08
CA ARG A 177 0.31 -8.78 22.67
C ARG A 177 -0.20 -8.22 24.00
N ASP A 178 0.71 -7.93 24.92
CA ASP A 178 0.37 -7.70 26.32
C ASP A 178 -0.14 -6.27 26.57
N LYS A 179 0.39 -5.28 25.84
CA LYS A 179 -0.10 -3.90 25.93
C LYS A 179 -1.26 -3.60 24.99
N HIS A 180 -1.19 -4.11 23.75
CA HIS A 180 -2.13 -3.70 22.69
C HIS A 180 -3.14 -4.77 22.31
N GLY A 181 -3.04 -5.98 22.86
CA GLY A 181 -3.95 -7.08 22.55
C GLY A 181 -3.79 -7.61 21.12
N ILE A 182 -2.60 -7.46 20.53
CA ILE A 182 -2.33 -7.84 19.13
C ILE A 182 -1.23 -8.90 19.11
N GLU A 183 -1.60 -10.13 18.77
CA GLU A 183 -0.66 -11.19 18.43
C GLU A 183 -0.51 -11.26 16.90
N PRO A 184 0.68 -10.99 16.33
CA PRO A 184 0.90 -11.14 14.89
C PRO A 184 0.67 -12.58 14.44
N ASN A 185 -0.01 -12.77 13.32
CA ASN A 185 -0.16 -14.07 12.66
C ASN A 185 1.19 -14.60 12.19
N TYR A 186 2.01 -13.70 11.64
CA TYR A 186 3.35 -14.05 11.17
C TYR A 186 4.44 -13.09 11.66
N ILE A 187 5.67 -13.59 11.66
CA ILE A 187 6.89 -12.80 11.73
C ILE A 187 7.81 -13.15 10.55
N SER A 188 8.42 -12.13 9.96
CA SER A 188 9.61 -12.31 9.13
C SER A 188 10.87 -12.07 9.96
N ILE A 189 11.91 -12.87 9.71
CA ILE A 189 13.21 -12.63 10.35
C ILE A 189 13.83 -11.31 9.89
N CYS A 190 13.73 -11.02 8.60
CA CYS A 190 14.20 -9.78 8.01
C CYS A 190 13.46 -9.51 6.71
N ASN A 191 13.03 -8.26 6.52
CA ASN A 191 12.61 -7.76 5.23
C ASN A 191 13.76 -7.82 4.21
N GLU A 192 13.48 -8.27 3.00
CA GLU A 192 14.45 -8.38 1.91
C GLU A 192 15.75 -9.09 2.31
N ALA A 193 15.64 -10.24 2.99
CA ALA A 193 16.81 -11.02 3.42
C ALA A 193 17.79 -11.25 2.24
N GLY A 194 19.05 -10.90 2.45
CA GLY A 194 20.14 -11.00 1.45
C GLY A 194 20.34 -9.74 0.60
N HIS A 195 19.57 -8.67 0.81
CA HIS A 195 19.72 -7.42 0.09
C HIS A 195 20.30 -6.30 0.97
N GLN A 196 21.59 -5.99 0.77
CA GLN A 196 22.29 -4.93 1.53
C GLN A 196 22.14 -5.06 3.05
N ASN A 197 22.12 -6.30 3.55
CA ASN A 197 21.99 -6.63 4.97
C ASN A 197 22.79 -7.91 5.30
N ALA A 198 22.85 -8.27 6.59
CA ALA A 198 23.62 -9.41 7.09
C ALA A 198 22.91 -10.77 6.94
N PHE A 199 21.62 -10.76 6.59
CA PHE A 199 20.74 -11.93 6.62
C PHE A 199 20.97 -12.82 5.41
N THR A 200 21.98 -13.70 5.49
CA THR A 200 22.18 -14.80 4.52
C THR A 200 21.16 -15.93 4.75
N PRO A 201 21.02 -16.91 3.83
CA PRO A 201 20.14 -18.06 4.07
C PRO A 201 20.42 -18.77 5.38
N GLN A 202 21.68 -19.15 5.63
CA GLN A 202 22.05 -19.86 6.86
C GLN A 202 21.84 -19.00 8.11
N PHE A 203 22.18 -17.71 8.05
CA PHE A 203 22.02 -16.82 9.19
C PHE A 203 20.55 -16.62 9.56
N THR A 204 19.67 -16.52 8.54
CA THR A 204 18.22 -16.44 8.73
C THR A 204 17.67 -17.69 9.41
N LEU A 205 18.13 -18.89 9.03
CA LEU A 205 17.74 -20.13 9.69
C LEU A 205 18.23 -20.20 11.14
N THR A 206 19.45 -19.74 11.41
CA THR A 206 19.97 -19.67 12.78
C THR A 206 19.14 -18.73 13.65
N MET A 207 18.78 -17.54 13.14
CA MET A 207 17.91 -16.58 13.84
C MET A 207 16.53 -17.19 14.13
N MET A 208 15.96 -17.92 13.17
CA MET A 208 14.69 -18.61 13.35
C MET A 208 14.75 -19.64 14.48
N LYS A 209 15.84 -20.42 14.57
CA LYS A 209 16.04 -21.44 15.60
C LYS A 209 16.24 -20.87 17.00
N ALA A 210 16.81 -19.68 17.12
CA ALA A 210 16.89 -18.98 18.39
C ALA A 210 15.51 -18.43 18.82
N LEU A 211 14.78 -17.82 17.89
CA LEU A 211 13.52 -17.13 18.19
C LEU A 211 12.34 -18.06 18.45
N MET A 212 12.08 -19.02 17.55
CA MET A 212 10.80 -19.73 17.54
C MET A 212 10.54 -20.58 18.80
N PRO A 213 11.51 -21.31 19.36
CA PRO A 213 11.32 -22.00 20.65
C PRO A 213 10.93 -21.04 21.78
N ARG A 214 11.53 -19.84 21.83
CA ARG A 214 11.23 -18.83 22.84
C ARG A 214 9.81 -18.31 22.71
N LEU A 215 9.36 -18.00 21.48
CA LEU A 215 7.97 -17.61 21.23
C LEU A 215 6.98 -18.71 21.66
N ARG A 216 7.30 -19.98 21.43
CA ARG A 216 6.47 -21.11 21.88
C ARG A 216 6.41 -21.22 23.41
N GLN A 217 7.53 -21.02 24.10
CA GLN A 217 7.55 -20.98 25.58
C GLN A 217 6.69 -19.83 26.12
N GLN A 218 6.65 -18.70 25.42
CA GLN A 218 5.80 -17.55 25.74
C GLN A 218 4.33 -17.71 25.29
N GLY A 219 3.96 -18.84 24.70
CA GLY A 219 2.58 -19.16 24.31
C GLY A 219 2.10 -18.56 22.97
N PHE A 220 2.99 -17.98 22.17
CA PHE A 220 2.63 -17.43 20.86
C PHE A 220 2.28 -18.54 19.84
N LYS A 221 1.24 -18.29 19.06
CA LYS A 221 0.85 -19.07 17.87
C LYS A 221 1.43 -18.50 16.57
N THR A 222 2.07 -17.34 16.64
CA THR A 222 2.78 -16.70 15.53
C THR A 222 3.65 -17.71 14.76
N MET A 223 3.54 -17.68 13.44
CA MET A 223 4.31 -18.50 12.51
C MET A 223 5.34 -17.64 11.77
N VAL A 224 6.27 -18.26 11.05
CA VAL A 224 7.23 -17.55 10.21
C VAL A 224 6.65 -17.38 8.81
N GLN A 225 6.73 -16.15 8.31
CA GLN A 225 6.59 -15.84 6.90
C GLN A 225 7.99 -15.76 6.30
N TYR A 226 8.27 -16.63 5.34
CA TYR A 226 9.62 -16.90 4.87
C TYR A 226 9.70 -16.91 3.35
N PRO A 227 10.74 -16.37 2.71
CA PRO A 227 11.86 -15.61 3.31
C PRO A 227 11.71 -14.08 3.26
N GLU A 228 10.59 -13.52 2.74
CA GLU A 228 10.46 -12.06 2.49
C GLU A 228 11.61 -11.49 1.64
N SER A 229 12.16 -12.30 0.74
CA SER A 229 13.29 -11.88 -0.09
C SER A 229 12.87 -10.83 -1.12
N LEU A 230 13.87 -10.05 -1.57
CA LEU A 230 13.76 -9.03 -2.62
C LEU A 230 12.99 -9.49 -3.86
N ASN A 231 13.07 -10.78 -4.21
CA ASN A 231 12.35 -11.35 -5.33
C ASN A 231 12.17 -12.88 -5.27
N ALA A 232 11.39 -13.44 -6.18
CA ALA A 232 11.07 -14.88 -6.21
C ALA A 232 12.32 -15.75 -6.47
N ASN A 233 13.27 -15.27 -7.27
CA ASN A 233 14.53 -15.99 -7.54
C ASN A 233 15.38 -16.12 -6.28
N VAL A 234 15.54 -15.02 -5.54
CA VAL A 234 16.24 -15.03 -4.25
C VAL A 234 15.47 -15.90 -3.26
N ALA A 235 14.13 -15.78 -3.22
CA ALA A 235 13.32 -16.59 -2.31
C ALA A 235 13.56 -18.11 -2.51
N MET A 236 13.70 -18.58 -3.75
CA MET A 236 14.03 -19.98 -4.03
C MET A 236 15.36 -20.43 -3.43
N GLN A 237 16.40 -19.57 -3.42
CA GLN A 237 17.70 -19.91 -2.82
C GLN A 237 17.57 -20.14 -1.31
N TYR A 238 16.73 -19.35 -0.65
CA TYR A 238 16.43 -19.47 0.78
C TYR A 238 15.60 -20.73 1.08
N LEU A 239 14.63 -21.05 0.22
CA LEU A 239 13.84 -22.29 0.33
C LEU A 239 14.73 -23.53 0.13
N ASP A 240 15.68 -23.48 -0.81
CA ASP A 240 16.63 -24.56 -1.05
C ASP A 240 17.56 -24.79 0.15
N ALA A 241 18.05 -23.72 0.78
CA ALA A 241 18.87 -23.83 1.99
C ALA A 241 18.09 -24.47 3.17
N ALA A 242 16.79 -24.18 3.29
CA ALA A 242 15.93 -24.73 4.34
C ALA A 242 15.40 -26.13 4.02
N ARG A 243 15.55 -26.62 2.77
CA ARG A 243 14.81 -27.77 2.22
C ARG A 243 14.83 -29.02 3.08
N ASN A 244 16.00 -29.32 3.65
CA ASN A 244 16.27 -30.55 4.41
C ASN A 244 16.29 -30.33 5.93
N ASP A 245 15.81 -29.19 6.41
CA ASP A 245 15.75 -28.87 7.84
C ASP A 245 14.31 -29.06 8.36
N PRO A 246 13.96 -30.25 8.91
CA PRO A 246 12.60 -30.53 9.37
C PRO A 246 12.19 -29.75 10.60
N GLU A 247 13.13 -29.08 11.28
CA GLU A 247 12.85 -28.28 12.46
C GLU A 247 12.17 -26.97 12.06
N VAL A 248 12.75 -26.24 11.10
CA VAL A 248 12.24 -24.92 10.68
C VAL A 248 10.89 -25.01 9.96
N TRP A 249 10.62 -26.12 9.24
CA TRP A 249 9.33 -26.32 8.56
C TRP A 249 8.15 -26.48 9.53
N LYS A 250 8.39 -26.72 10.82
CA LYS A 250 7.32 -26.69 11.85
C LYS A 250 6.88 -25.28 12.19
N TRP A 251 7.68 -24.28 11.83
CA TRP A 251 7.47 -22.88 12.20
C TRP A 251 7.07 -22.02 11.02
N ILE A 252 7.42 -22.41 9.79
CA ILE A 252 7.04 -21.67 8.58
C ILE A 252 5.56 -21.95 8.26
N GLY A 253 4.77 -20.88 8.17
CA GLY A 253 3.34 -20.94 7.87
C GLY A 253 2.94 -20.25 6.57
N LEU A 254 3.85 -19.52 5.93
CA LEU A 254 3.59 -18.79 4.69
C LEU A 254 4.91 -18.62 3.91
N VAL A 255 4.88 -18.92 2.62
CA VAL A 255 6.02 -18.66 1.72
C VAL A 255 5.82 -17.33 1.00
N SER A 256 6.73 -16.37 1.13
CA SER A 256 6.56 -15.04 0.55
C SER A 256 7.76 -14.55 -0.27
N TYR A 257 7.48 -13.62 -1.18
CA TYR A 257 8.47 -12.91 -1.96
C TYR A 257 8.02 -11.48 -2.26
N HIS A 258 8.97 -10.63 -2.65
CA HIS A 258 8.72 -9.32 -3.24
C HIS A 258 8.87 -9.37 -4.76
N TRP A 259 8.58 -8.29 -5.46
CA TRP A 259 8.56 -8.30 -6.94
C TRP A 259 9.76 -7.62 -7.62
N TYR A 260 10.80 -7.22 -6.90
CA TYR A 260 11.87 -6.43 -7.50
C TYR A 260 12.73 -7.24 -8.48
N GLY A 261 13.38 -6.56 -9.43
CA GLY A 261 14.18 -7.21 -10.47
C GLY A 261 13.36 -7.83 -11.60
N ALA A 262 14.04 -8.58 -12.48
CA ALA A 262 13.46 -9.22 -13.66
C ALA A 262 13.26 -10.73 -13.46
N ASP A 263 12.53 -11.37 -14.37
CA ASP A 263 12.41 -12.83 -14.51
C ASP A 263 11.85 -13.58 -13.28
N ASN A 264 10.90 -12.97 -12.57
CA ASN A 264 10.23 -13.60 -11.42
C ASN A 264 9.35 -14.79 -11.82
N GLN A 265 8.82 -14.81 -13.05
CA GLN A 265 7.81 -15.76 -13.50
C GLN A 265 8.21 -17.23 -13.36
N THR A 266 9.43 -17.58 -13.76
CA THR A 266 9.92 -18.95 -13.66
C THR A 266 10.11 -19.39 -12.20
N ALA A 267 10.62 -18.50 -11.36
CA ALA A 267 10.84 -18.79 -9.95
C ALA A 267 9.54 -18.89 -9.15
N MET A 268 8.54 -18.06 -9.47
CA MET A 268 7.20 -18.15 -8.87
C MET A 268 6.58 -19.54 -9.03
N VAL A 269 6.67 -20.14 -10.22
CA VAL A 269 6.11 -21.47 -10.48
C VAL A 269 6.80 -22.50 -9.57
N LYS A 270 8.14 -22.47 -9.49
CA LYS A 270 8.92 -23.35 -8.62
C LYS A 270 8.58 -23.16 -7.14
N LEU A 271 8.45 -21.90 -6.71
CA LEU A 271 8.13 -21.53 -5.34
C LEU A 271 6.71 -22.00 -4.95
N ARG A 272 5.74 -21.78 -5.84
CA ARG A 272 4.36 -22.27 -5.68
C ARG A 272 4.33 -23.79 -5.51
N ASP A 273 4.99 -24.51 -6.40
CA ASP A 273 4.98 -25.98 -6.38
C ASP A 273 5.68 -26.50 -5.12
N PHE A 274 6.81 -25.90 -4.75
CA PHE A 274 7.52 -26.19 -3.50
C PHE A 274 6.64 -25.97 -2.24
N ALA A 275 5.90 -24.86 -2.20
CA ALA A 275 4.99 -24.54 -1.09
C ALA A 275 3.80 -25.49 -1.06
N ARG A 276 3.23 -25.84 -2.21
CA ARG A 276 2.12 -26.78 -2.35
C ARG A 276 2.47 -28.18 -1.85
N GLU A 277 3.66 -28.69 -2.16
CA GLU A 277 4.17 -29.96 -1.63
C GLU A 277 4.18 -30.02 -0.09
N ARG A 278 4.19 -28.85 0.56
CA ARG A 278 4.22 -28.69 2.02
C ARG A 278 2.89 -28.20 2.60
N ASN A 279 1.83 -28.09 1.79
CA ASN A 279 0.53 -27.52 2.16
C ASN A 279 0.63 -26.08 2.71
N LEU A 280 1.56 -25.28 2.16
CA LEU A 280 1.76 -23.90 2.55
C LEU A 280 1.14 -22.94 1.52
N PRO A 281 0.50 -21.84 1.96
CA PRO A 281 0.13 -20.75 1.07
C PRO A 281 1.36 -19.98 0.59
N THR A 282 1.19 -19.21 -0.48
CA THR A 282 2.18 -18.27 -0.99
C THR A 282 1.69 -16.82 -0.94
N ALA A 283 2.62 -15.86 -0.94
CA ALA A 283 2.31 -14.44 -0.92
C ALA A 283 3.28 -13.58 -1.75
N GLN A 284 2.74 -12.58 -2.45
CA GLN A 284 3.49 -11.40 -2.87
C GLN A 284 3.22 -10.30 -1.83
N THR A 285 4.27 -9.69 -1.30
CA THR A 285 4.19 -8.89 -0.05
C THR A 285 4.72 -7.48 -0.16
N GLU A 286 5.49 -7.19 -1.21
CA GLU A 286 5.97 -5.84 -1.46
C GLU A 286 6.40 -5.63 -2.92
N PHE A 287 6.01 -4.47 -3.46
CA PHE A 287 6.58 -3.84 -4.65
C PHE A 287 5.98 -2.44 -4.84
N MET A 288 6.80 -1.45 -5.19
CA MET A 288 6.34 -0.06 -5.33
C MET A 288 5.51 0.19 -6.60
N ASN A 289 5.70 -0.61 -7.65
CA ASN A 289 5.17 -0.38 -8.99
C ASN A 289 4.24 -1.51 -9.47
N LEU A 290 3.39 -2.02 -8.57
CA LEU A 290 2.42 -3.05 -8.91
C LEU A 290 1.46 -2.61 -10.02
N SER A 291 0.98 -3.60 -10.77
CA SER A 291 0.04 -3.45 -11.86
C SER A 291 -0.93 -4.63 -11.88
N MET A 292 -2.00 -4.52 -12.66
CA MET A 292 -2.93 -5.64 -12.86
C MET A 292 -2.27 -6.84 -13.57
N ASP A 293 -1.22 -6.60 -14.36
CA ASP A 293 -0.44 -7.68 -14.96
C ASP A 293 0.40 -8.43 -13.92
N HIS A 294 0.96 -7.72 -12.93
CA HIS A 294 1.64 -8.35 -11.79
C HIS A 294 0.67 -9.18 -10.96
N LEU A 295 -0.50 -8.60 -10.60
CA LEU A 295 -1.54 -9.34 -9.87
C LEU A 295 -1.95 -10.61 -10.62
N TYR A 296 -2.17 -10.54 -11.94
CA TYR A 296 -2.49 -11.71 -12.74
C TYR A 296 -1.39 -12.78 -12.68
N ASP A 297 -0.14 -12.38 -12.91
CA ASP A 297 1.00 -13.29 -12.90
C ASP A 297 1.19 -13.93 -11.51
N ASP A 298 1.07 -13.18 -10.42
CA ASP A 298 1.12 -13.69 -9.05
C ASP A 298 0.01 -14.71 -8.77
N MET A 299 -1.22 -14.42 -9.21
CA MET A 299 -2.37 -15.31 -8.99
C MET A 299 -2.28 -16.61 -9.78
N VAL A 300 -1.80 -16.56 -11.02
CA VAL A 300 -1.76 -17.72 -11.94
C VAL A 300 -0.47 -18.52 -11.78
N LEU A 301 0.68 -17.84 -11.74
CA LEU A 301 1.99 -18.48 -11.69
C LEU A 301 2.45 -18.70 -10.25
N GLY A 302 2.38 -17.67 -9.40
CA GLY A 302 2.77 -17.74 -7.99
C GLY A 302 1.75 -18.45 -7.09
N GLY A 303 0.51 -18.59 -7.55
CA GLY A 303 -0.58 -19.22 -6.79
C GLY A 303 -0.86 -18.49 -5.47
N VAL A 304 -0.64 -17.17 -5.42
CA VAL A 304 -0.65 -16.42 -4.16
C VAL A 304 -2.02 -16.40 -3.50
N SER A 305 -2.01 -16.61 -2.19
CA SER A 305 -3.18 -16.54 -1.30
C SER A 305 -3.23 -15.21 -0.54
N TYR A 306 -2.10 -14.51 -0.44
CA TYR A 306 -2.00 -13.14 0.03
C TYR A 306 -1.33 -12.26 -1.02
N TRP A 307 -1.84 -11.05 -1.20
CA TRP A 307 -1.25 -10.07 -2.12
C TRP A 307 -1.27 -8.70 -1.49
N GLU A 308 -0.13 -8.02 -1.50
CA GLU A 308 0.05 -6.80 -0.73
C GLU A 308 0.64 -5.65 -1.52
N ILE A 309 0.14 -4.47 -1.17
CA ILE A 309 0.51 -3.22 -1.78
C ILE A 309 1.47 -2.50 -0.87
N TYR A 310 2.69 -2.20 -1.34
CA TYR A 310 3.66 -1.53 -0.48
C TYR A 310 3.12 -0.19 0.06
N GLY A 311 2.77 0.78 -0.79
CA GLY A 311 2.60 2.17 -0.33
C GLY A 311 1.31 2.89 -0.70
N LYS A 312 0.22 2.21 -1.05
CA LYS A 312 -1.00 2.88 -1.57
C LYS A 312 -2.24 2.44 -0.78
N ALA A 313 -3.07 3.42 -0.39
CA ALA A 313 -4.02 3.46 0.75
C ALA A 313 -3.43 3.91 2.10
N SER A 314 -2.27 4.55 2.12
CA SER A 314 -1.87 5.49 3.18
C SER A 314 -2.41 6.88 2.84
N PRO A 315 -2.39 7.83 3.79
CA PRO A 315 -2.42 9.24 3.46
C PRO A 315 -1.42 9.53 2.33
N ASP A 316 -1.75 10.49 1.45
CA ASP A 316 -0.77 11.00 0.48
C ASP A 316 0.51 11.36 1.24
N TYR A 317 1.71 11.07 0.70
CA TYR A 317 2.94 11.26 1.46
C TYR A 317 3.13 12.72 1.89
N SER A 318 2.83 13.66 0.98
CA SER A 318 2.83 15.09 1.30
C SER A 318 1.76 15.42 2.35
N ALA A 319 0.65 14.69 2.34
CA ALA A 319 -0.41 14.86 3.32
C ALA A 319 -0.06 14.34 4.71
N ALA A 320 0.53 13.15 4.77
CA ALA A 320 1.03 12.51 5.97
C ALA A 320 2.10 13.36 6.63
N LEU A 321 2.97 13.94 5.81
CA LEU A 321 3.99 14.88 6.24
C LEU A 321 3.38 16.16 6.81
N SER A 322 2.25 16.64 6.25
CA SER A 322 1.71 17.94 6.63
C SER A 322 1.05 18.04 7.98
N HIS A 323 0.28 17.03 8.38
CA HIS A 323 -0.57 16.96 9.59
C HIS A 323 -1.57 18.12 9.81
N ILE A 324 -1.30 19.32 9.29
CA ILE A 324 -1.94 20.59 9.62
C ILE A 324 -2.93 21.01 8.51
N SER A 325 -2.66 20.63 7.26
CA SER A 325 -3.40 21.18 6.11
C SER A 325 -3.89 20.17 5.10
N SER A 326 -3.35 18.96 5.13
CA SER A 326 -3.68 17.97 4.13
C SER A 326 -4.61 16.96 4.75
N THR A 327 -5.88 17.34 4.71
CA THR A 327 -7.02 16.54 5.13
C THR A 327 -7.79 15.99 3.94
N THR A 328 -7.25 16.16 2.74
CA THR A 328 -7.80 15.61 1.50
C THR A 328 -7.27 14.20 1.29
N TYR A 329 -8.18 13.23 1.24
CA TYR A 329 -7.85 11.89 0.81
C TYR A 329 -7.63 11.87 -0.72
N ASN A 330 -6.52 11.28 -1.15
CA ASN A 330 -6.22 11.09 -2.57
C ASN A 330 -6.08 9.61 -2.89
N TYR A 331 -6.76 9.17 -3.94
CA TYR A 331 -6.57 7.83 -4.46
C TYR A 331 -5.19 7.71 -5.11
N GLY A 332 -4.45 6.66 -4.74
CA GLY A 332 -3.22 6.33 -5.46
C GLY A 332 -3.52 5.97 -6.92
N PRO A 333 -2.54 6.15 -7.84
CA PRO A 333 -2.56 5.48 -9.14
C PRO A 333 -2.98 4.02 -8.98
N TRP A 334 -3.75 3.48 -9.93
CA TRP A 334 -4.26 2.10 -9.96
C TRP A 334 -5.16 1.63 -8.80
N TYR A 335 -5.47 2.48 -7.79
CA TYR A 335 -6.43 2.15 -6.72
C TYR A 335 -7.72 1.55 -7.28
N TRP A 336 -8.30 2.22 -8.27
CA TRP A 336 -9.57 1.80 -8.87
C TRP A 336 -9.43 0.54 -9.71
N SER A 337 -8.27 0.30 -10.34
CA SER A 337 -7.99 -0.95 -11.03
C SER A 337 -7.91 -2.13 -10.05
N PHE A 338 -7.22 -1.96 -8.92
CA PHE A 338 -7.14 -3.01 -7.89
C PHE A 338 -8.46 -3.22 -7.15
N ARG A 339 -9.25 -2.16 -6.95
CA ARG A 339 -10.62 -2.27 -6.43
C ARG A 339 -11.44 -3.27 -7.25
N GLN A 340 -11.23 -3.34 -8.57
CA GLN A 340 -11.92 -4.33 -9.42
C GLN A 340 -11.66 -5.79 -8.98
N VAL A 341 -10.66 -6.04 -8.13
CA VAL A 341 -10.40 -7.36 -7.55
C VAL A 341 -10.76 -7.41 -6.08
N SER A 342 -10.06 -6.65 -5.23
CA SER A 342 -10.09 -6.83 -3.76
C SER A 342 -11.43 -6.48 -3.11
N HIS A 343 -12.15 -5.50 -3.67
CA HIS A 343 -13.50 -5.15 -3.22
C HIS A 343 -14.46 -6.35 -3.36
N PHE A 344 -14.38 -7.06 -4.49
CA PHE A 344 -15.30 -8.14 -4.84
C PHE A 344 -14.82 -9.53 -4.36
N VAL A 345 -13.53 -9.77 -4.33
CA VAL A 345 -12.92 -11.06 -3.95
C VAL A 345 -12.54 -11.01 -2.47
N ARG A 346 -13.43 -11.45 -1.57
CA ARG A 346 -13.19 -11.42 -0.11
C ARG A 346 -12.41 -12.65 0.39
N PRO A 347 -11.74 -12.59 1.56
CA PRO A 347 -11.13 -13.75 2.20
C PRO A 347 -12.06 -14.98 2.26
N GLY A 348 -11.51 -16.15 1.93
CA GLY A 348 -12.23 -17.40 1.75
C GLY A 348 -12.76 -17.65 0.34
N ALA A 349 -12.61 -16.70 -0.60
CA ALA A 349 -12.88 -16.97 -2.01
C ALA A 349 -11.82 -17.91 -2.60
N VAL A 350 -12.25 -18.89 -3.39
CA VAL A 350 -11.35 -19.83 -4.07
C VAL A 350 -11.17 -19.38 -5.50
N ARG A 351 -9.91 -19.27 -5.97
CA ARG A 351 -9.65 -19.04 -7.39
C ARG A 351 -10.09 -20.26 -8.19
N ILE A 352 -10.92 -20.05 -9.20
CA ILE A 352 -11.39 -21.09 -10.13
C ILE A 352 -10.83 -20.83 -11.52
N GLU A 353 -10.86 -21.84 -12.37
CA GLU A 353 -10.35 -21.75 -13.74
C GLU A 353 -11.13 -20.72 -14.57
N CYS A 354 -10.38 -19.94 -15.34
CA CYS A 354 -10.88 -18.95 -16.28
C CYS A 354 -9.95 -18.89 -17.47
N THR A 355 -10.47 -19.17 -18.66
CA THR A 355 -9.69 -19.15 -19.90
C THR A 355 -10.28 -18.18 -20.90
N SER A 356 -9.44 -17.45 -21.61
CA SER A 356 -9.83 -16.53 -22.69
C SER A 356 -9.29 -17.01 -24.03
N THR A 357 -10.08 -16.89 -25.10
CA THR A 357 -9.61 -17.16 -26.47
C THR A 357 -8.72 -16.05 -27.04
N ASP A 358 -8.65 -14.89 -26.39
CA ASP A 358 -7.75 -13.80 -26.75
C ASP A 358 -6.64 -13.66 -25.68
N PRO A 359 -5.36 -13.91 -26.02
CA PRO A 359 -4.25 -13.80 -25.07
C PRO A 359 -3.98 -12.36 -24.57
N GLN A 360 -4.56 -11.35 -25.23
CA GLN A 360 -4.51 -9.95 -24.80
C GLN A 360 -5.64 -9.57 -23.83
N LEU A 361 -6.63 -10.46 -23.64
CA LEU A 361 -7.65 -10.35 -22.61
C LEU A 361 -7.41 -11.43 -21.56
N ARG A 362 -6.70 -11.06 -20.50
CA ARG A 362 -6.45 -11.93 -19.35
C ARG A 362 -7.71 -12.04 -18.50
N CYS A 363 -7.95 -13.19 -17.88
CA CYS A 363 -9.09 -13.35 -16.97
C CYS A 363 -8.74 -14.13 -15.70
N LEU A 364 -9.38 -13.72 -14.59
CA LEU A 364 -9.37 -14.45 -13.33
C LEU A 364 -10.81 -14.69 -12.92
N ALA A 365 -11.08 -15.82 -12.27
CA ALA A 365 -12.38 -16.08 -11.67
C ALA A 365 -12.23 -16.61 -10.25
N PHE A 366 -13.19 -16.26 -9.39
CA PHE A 366 -13.22 -16.64 -7.98
C PHE A 366 -14.63 -17.04 -7.59
N GLU A 367 -14.73 -17.95 -6.62
CA GLU A 367 -16.02 -18.36 -6.06
C GLU A 367 -15.99 -18.42 -4.54
N ARG A 368 -17.03 -17.85 -3.91
CA ARG A 368 -17.30 -17.95 -2.47
C ARG A 368 -18.79 -18.13 -2.27
N GLN A 369 -19.20 -19.18 -1.57
CA GLN A 369 -20.63 -19.44 -1.27
C GLN A 369 -21.53 -19.39 -2.51
N GLN A 370 -21.12 -20.05 -3.60
CA GLN A 370 -21.82 -20.05 -4.90
C GLN A 370 -21.95 -18.68 -5.59
N ARG A 371 -21.30 -17.62 -5.09
CA ARG A 371 -21.20 -16.34 -5.80
C ARG A 371 -19.88 -16.29 -6.54
N GLN A 372 -19.95 -16.05 -7.84
CA GLN A 372 -18.78 -15.95 -8.72
C GLN A 372 -18.39 -14.50 -8.95
N VAL A 373 -17.10 -14.25 -9.04
CA VAL A 373 -16.50 -12.99 -9.47
C VAL A 373 -15.59 -13.30 -10.65
N VAL A 374 -15.74 -12.60 -11.77
CA VAL A 374 -14.89 -12.72 -12.96
C VAL A 374 -14.24 -11.37 -13.22
N VAL A 375 -12.92 -11.34 -13.29
CA VAL A 375 -12.12 -10.15 -13.57
C VAL A 375 -11.51 -10.29 -14.96
N LEU A 376 -11.79 -9.34 -15.84
CA LEU A 376 -11.28 -9.24 -17.21
C LEU A 376 -10.27 -8.09 -17.29
N ILE A 377 -9.02 -8.41 -17.65
CA ILE A 377 -7.88 -7.50 -17.61
C ILE A 377 -7.38 -7.28 -19.05
N SER A 378 -7.55 -6.04 -19.53
CA SER A 378 -7.21 -5.60 -20.89
C SER A 378 -6.19 -4.46 -20.86
N THR A 379 -5.09 -4.66 -20.12
CA THR A 379 -4.04 -3.66 -19.87
C THR A 379 -2.84 -3.77 -20.81
N ARG A 380 -2.92 -4.63 -21.84
CA ARG A 380 -1.85 -4.87 -22.80
C ARG A 380 -2.11 -4.14 -24.12
N ARG A 381 -1.05 -3.57 -24.68
CA ARG A 381 -1.11 -2.88 -25.98
C ARG A 381 -1.21 -3.91 -27.13
N PRO A 382 -1.97 -3.61 -28.20
CA PRO A 382 -2.79 -2.41 -28.40
C PRO A 382 -4.08 -2.44 -27.55
N PHE A 383 -4.48 -1.27 -27.06
CA PHE A 383 -5.66 -1.07 -26.21
C PHE A 383 -6.97 -1.08 -27.01
N THR A 384 -7.26 -2.22 -27.65
CA THR A 384 -8.44 -2.40 -28.50
C THR A 384 -9.65 -2.82 -27.65
N PRO A 385 -10.84 -2.19 -27.81
CA PRO A 385 -12.07 -2.69 -27.21
C PRO A 385 -12.43 -4.10 -27.72
N ARG A 386 -13.02 -4.92 -26.84
CA ARG A 386 -13.38 -6.32 -27.11
C ARG A 386 -14.83 -6.57 -26.75
N ALA A 387 -15.61 -7.07 -27.70
CA ALA A 387 -16.85 -7.77 -27.36
C ALA A 387 -16.47 -9.12 -26.75
N THR A 388 -16.99 -9.42 -25.58
CA THR A 388 -16.61 -10.61 -24.82
C THR A 388 -17.85 -11.31 -24.30
N THR A 389 -17.93 -12.61 -24.55
CA THR A 389 -18.96 -13.50 -23.99
C THR A 389 -18.32 -14.35 -22.91
N VAL A 390 -18.85 -14.23 -21.70
CA VAL A 390 -18.44 -15.03 -20.53
C VAL A 390 -19.44 -16.17 -20.36
N THR A 391 -18.95 -17.41 -20.28
CA THR A 391 -19.75 -18.61 -20.06
C THR A 391 -19.35 -19.31 -18.75
N GLY A 392 -20.18 -20.24 -18.27
CA GLY A 392 -19.93 -20.97 -17.01
C GLY A 392 -20.29 -20.19 -15.75
N LEU A 393 -21.06 -19.12 -15.90
CA LEU A 393 -21.65 -18.39 -14.79
C LEU A 393 -22.84 -19.15 -14.21
N ARG A 394 -23.04 -19.07 -12.90
CA ARG A 394 -24.24 -19.58 -12.24
C ARG A 394 -25.43 -18.66 -12.56
N PRO A 395 -26.65 -19.19 -12.69
CA PRO A 395 -27.83 -18.34 -12.88
C PRO A 395 -28.01 -17.39 -11.70
N GLY A 396 -28.35 -16.13 -11.97
CA GLY A 396 -28.55 -15.13 -10.93
C GLY A 396 -28.34 -13.69 -11.39
N THR A 397 -28.23 -12.79 -10.42
CA THR A 397 -28.00 -11.36 -10.65
C THR A 397 -26.52 -11.03 -10.49
N TYR A 398 -26.00 -10.26 -11.45
CA TYR A 398 -24.62 -9.80 -11.47
C TYR A 398 -24.56 -8.29 -11.60
N GLY A 399 -23.63 -7.66 -10.87
CA GLY A 399 -23.18 -6.31 -11.18
C GLY A 399 -22.01 -6.36 -12.17
N VAL A 400 -21.81 -5.27 -12.90
CA VAL A 400 -20.64 -5.10 -13.78
C VAL A 400 -19.99 -3.76 -13.46
N SER A 401 -18.72 -3.80 -13.04
CA SER A 401 -17.92 -2.62 -12.71
C SER A 401 -16.71 -2.55 -13.64
N GLN A 402 -16.24 -1.36 -13.99
CA GLN A 402 -15.04 -1.17 -14.80
C GLN A 402 -14.22 0.03 -14.36
N THR A 403 -12.90 -0.06 -14.55
CA THR A 403 -11.98 1.08 -14.52
C THR A 403 -11.15 1.09 -15.79
N VAL A 404 -10.92 2.29 -16.36
CA VAL A 404 -10.12 2.50 -17.59
C VAL A 404 -8.94 3.42 -17.28
N GLY A 405 -7.74 2.98 -17.65
CA GLY A 405 -6.50 3.69 -17.42
C GLY A 405 -6.06 3.70 -15.96
N SER A 406 -4.84 4.16 -15.73
CA SER A 406 -4.24 4.26 -14.39
C SER A 406 -4.80 5.39 -13.53
N SER A 407 -5.50 6.36 -14.14
CA SER A 407 -6.13 7.52 -13.50
C SER A 407 -7.66 7.48 -13.53
N GLY A 408 -8.27 6.46 -14.14
CA GLY A 408 -9.73 6.33 -14.17
C GLY A 408 -10.28 5.99 -12.79
N VAL A 409 -11.53 6.42 -12.55
CA VAL A 409 -12.33 5.98 -11.40
C VAL A 409 -13.13 4.72 -11.76
N THR A 410 -13.79 4.13 -10.76
CA THR A 410 -14.74 3.03 -11.03
C THR A 410 -16.01 3.55 -11.68
N ASP A 411 -16.50 2.82 -12.69
CA ASP A 411 -17.76 3.04 -13.39
C ASP A 411 -18.62 1.78 -13.23
N GLU A 412 -19.79 1.92 -12.62
CA GLU A 412 -20.73 0.83 -12.41
C GLU A 412 -21.69 0.80 -13.60
N LEU A 413 -21.65 -0.30 -14.37
CA LEU A 413 -22.40 -0.48 -15.62
C LEU A 413 -23.81 -1.06 -15.40
N GLY A 414 -24.24 -1.12 -14.13
CA GLY A 414 -25.54 -1.58 -13.69
C GLY A 414 -25.70 -3.11 -13.64
N LEU A 415 -26.89 -3.54 -13.24
CA LEU A 415 -27.21 -4.96 -13.05
C LEU A 415 -27.41 -5.72 -14.37
N ARG A 416 -27.13 -7.02 -14.34
CA ARG A 416 -27.34 -8.00 -15.41
C ARG A 416 -27.95 -9.27 -14.83
N THR A 417 -28.76 -9.95 -15.63
CA THR A 417 -29.33 -11.26 -15.28
C THR A 417 -28.63 -12.33 -16.11
N VAL A 418 -28.16 -13.38 -15.45
CA VAL A 418 -27.59 -14.57 -16.08
C VAL A 418 -28.62 -15.69 -15.98
N GLY A 419 -29.00 -16.25 -17.13
CA GLY A 419 -29.97 -17.33 -17.24
C GLY A 419 -29.37 -18.72 -16.98
N PRO A 420 -30.17 -19.79 -17.17
CA PRO A 420 -29.73 -21.18 -17.06
C PRO A 420 -28.58 -21.58 -17.99
N ASP A 421 -28.38 -20.85 -19.09
CA ASP A 421 -27.28 -21.02 -20.04
C ASP A 421 -25.94 -20.46 -19.53
N GLY A 422 -25.94 -19.81 -18.36
CA GLY A 422 -24.73 -19.37 -17.67
C GLY A 422 -23.88 -18.36 -18.45
N THR A 423 -24.52 -17.57 -19.32
CA THR A 423 -23.83 -16.71 -20.29
C THR A 423 -24.10 -15.23 -20.03
N LEU A 424 -23.07 -14.39 -20.19
CA LEU A 424 -23.16 -12.93 -20.14
C LEU A 424 -22.24 -12.28 -21.18
N THR A 425 -22.76 -11.33 -21.95
CA THR A 425 -21.96 -10.54 -22.91
C THR A 425 -21.66 -9.15 -22.35
N VAL A 426 -20.40 -8.73 -22.44
CA VAL A 426 -19.91 -7.41 -22.05
C VAL A 426 -18.99 -6.83 -23.13
N THR A 427 -18.77 -5.51 -23.08
CA THR A 427 -17.72 -4.86 -23.88
C THR A 427 -16.58 -4.44 -22.95
N VAL A 428 -15.43 -5.07 -23.09
CA VAL A 428 -14.22 -4.72 -22.34
C VAL A 428 -13.48 -3.62 -23.11
N LYS A 429 -13.25 -2.46 -22.49
CA LYS A 429 -12.50 -1.36 -23.11
C LYS A 429 -11.00 -1.71 -23.11
N GLY A 430 -10.24 -1.13 -24.03
CA GLY A 430 -8.78 -1.18 -23.94
C GLY A 430 -8.26 -0.39 -22.74
N ASP A 431 -7.08 -0.79 -22.23
CA ASP A 431 -6.49 -0.24 -21.00
C ASP A 431 -7.45 -0.29 -19.81
N SER A 432 -8.16 -1.41 -19.64
CA SER A 432 -9.19 -1.50 -18.60
C SER A 432 -9.10 -2.77 -17.76
N THR A 433 -9.69 -2.69 -16.57
CA THR A 433 -10.06 -3.85 -15.76
C THR A 433 -11.55 -3.80 -15.53
N LEU A 434 -12.26 -4.87 -15.87
CA LEU A 434 -13.71 -4.99 -15.73
C LEU A 434 -14.02 -6.21 -14.86
N THR A 435 -14.94 -6.05 -13.92
CA THR A 435 -15.36 -7.11 -13.02
C THR A 435 -16.84 -7.36 -13.10
N ILE A 436 -17.19 -8.63 -13.30
CA ILE A 436 -18.54 -9.18 -13.21
C ILE A 436 -18.64 -9.87 -11.86
N TYR A 437 -19.59 -9.47 -11.02
CA TYR A 437 -19.67 -9.98 -9.64
C TYR A 437 -21.11 -10.39 -9.28
N GLY A 438 -21.26 -11.64 -8.83
CA GLY A 438 -22.54 -12.18 -8.40
C GLY A 438 -23.01 -11.52 -7.11
N ARG A 439 -24.27 -11.09 -7.08
CA ARG A 439 -24.85 -10.35 -5.96
C ARG A 439 -26.34 -10.64 -5.78
N ASP A 440 -26.86 -10.27 -4.62
CA ASP A 440 -28.31 -10.20 -4.38
C ASP A 440 -28.91 -8.92 -4.98
N ALA A 441 -30.25 -8.88 -5.02
CA ALA A 441 -31.04 -7.76 -5.53
C ALA A 441 -31.17 -6.60 -4.50
N VAL A 442 -30.41 -6.62 -3.41
CA VAL A 442 -30.44 -5.55 -2.40
C VAL A 442 -29.69 -4.33 -2.94
N ASN A 443 -30.28 -3.14 -2.79
CA ASN A 443 -29.65 -1.87 -3.14
C ASN A 443 -28.36 -1.67 -2.33
N ARG A 444 -27.30 -1.21 -2.97
CA ARG A 444 -26.02 -0.91 -2.34
C ARG A 444 -25.87 0.60 -2.19
N PRO A 445 -25.18 1.08 -1.14
CA PRO A 445 -24.96 2.51 -0.98
C PRO A 445 -24.07 3.08 -2.10
N PRO A 446 -24.18 4.39 -2.38
CA PRO A 446 -23.26 5.07 -3.30
C PRO A 446 -21.81 4.98 -2.83
N THR A 447 -20.90 4.92 -3.79
CA THR A 447 -19.45 4.95 -3.56
C THR A 447 -18.92 6.33 -3.93
N PHE A 448 -18.30 7.03 -2.98
CA PHE A 448 -17.58 8.25 -3.29
C PHE A 448 -16.38 7.97 -4.20
N THR A 449 -16.20 8.81 -5.22
CA THR A 449 -15.04 8.82 -6.11
C THR A 449 -14.19 10.09 -5.97
N GLU A 450 -14.71 11.12 -5.30
CA GLU A 450 -13.99 12.33 -4.90
C GLU A 450 -14.71 13.03 -3.73
N TRP A 451 -13.97 13.58 -2.78
CA TRP A 451 -14.43 14.62 -1.84
C TRP A 451 -13.22 15.47 -1.43
N ARG A 452 -13.26 16.78 -1.70
CA ARG A 452 -12.13 17.67 -1.41
C ARG A 452 -12.50 19.14 -1.40
N SER A 453 -11.59 19.96 -0.90
CA SER A 453 -11.56 21.39 -1.19
C SER A 453 -10.58 21.69 -2.34
N GLN A 454 -10.73 22.86 -2.94
CA GLN A 454 -9.78 23.45 -3.87
C GLN A 454 -9.70 24.97 -3.62
N PRO A 455 -8.54 25.51 -3.18
CA PRO A 455 -7.33 24.78 -2.78
C PRO A 455 -7.51 23.89 -1.52
N ASP A 456 -6.52 23.06 -1.18
CA ASP A 456 -6.57 22.16 -0.02
C ASP A 456 -6.52 22.93 1.33
N PHE A 457 -5.98 24.15 1.32
CA PHE A 457 -5.91 25.06 2.47
C PHE A 457 -5.97 26.53 2.00
N LEU A 458 -6.18 27.46 2.93
CA LEU A 458 -6.13 28.90 2.66
C LEU A 458 -5.05 29.60 3.47
N LYS A 459 -4.48 30.65 2.87
CA LYS A 459 -3.69 31.68 3.56
C LYS A 459 -4.44 33.00 3.42
N LEU A 460 -4.64 33.71 4.54
CA LEU A 460 -5.27 35.02 4.53
C LEU A 460 -4.47 36.01 3.66
N PRO A 461 -5.12 36.94 2.94
CA PRO A 461 -6.54 37.34 3.04
C PRO A 461 -7.50 36.57 2.11
N VAL A 462 -7.13 35.41 1.56
CA VAL A 462 -8.06 34.59 0.78
C VAL A 462 -9.05 33.91 1.72
N THR A 463 -10.35 34.07 1.48
CA THR A 463 -11.43 33.64 2.40
C THR A 463 -12.51 32.80 1.73
N THR A 464 -12.25 32.33 0.52
CA THR A 464 -13.17 31.54 -0.28
C THR A 464 -12.46 30.35 -0.93
N LEU A 465 -13.18 29.25 -1.11
CA LEU A 465 -12.70 28.06 -1.80
C LEU A 465 -13.85 27.28 -2.44
N SER A 466 -13.52 26.31 -3.30
CA SER A 466 -14.48 25.37 -3.88
C SER A 466 -14.47 24.05 -3.11
N LEU A 467 -15.64 23.53 -2.76
CA LEU A 467 -15.84 22.16 -2.29
C LEU A 467 -16.36 21.32 -3.46
N ARG A 468 -15.80 20.13 -3.63
CA ARG A 468 -16.10 19.21 -4.75
C ARG A 468 -16.36 17.80 -4.24
N CYS A 469 -17.32 17.14 -4.87
CA CYS A 469 -17.68 15.76 -4.60
C CYS A 469 -18.04 15.06 -5.92
N ALA A 470 -17.66 13.80 -6.03
CA ALA A 470 -18.14 12.88 -7.06
C ALA A 470 -18.44 11.51 -6.41
N ALA A 471 -19.44 10.83 -6.96
CA ALA A 471 -19.85 9.51 -6.50
C ALA A 471 -20.46 8.71 -7.65
N THR A 472 -20.53 7.39 -7.47
CA THR A 472 -21.17 6.45 -8.39
C THR A 472 -22.07 5.49 -7.62
N ASP A 473 -23.08 4.96 -8.29
CA ASP A 473 -24.06 4.04 -7.72
C ASP A 473 -24.02 2.68 -8.45
N PRO A 474 -23.90 1.54 -7.74
CA PRO A 474 -23.87 0.22 -8.36
C PRO A 474 -25.13 -0.15 -9.17
N GLU A 475 -26.29 0.40 -8.82
CA GLU A 475 -27.55 0.23 -9.55
C GLU A 475 -27.75 1.30 -10.64
N ARG A 476 -26.90 2.33 -10.64
CA ARG A 476 -26.98 3.57 -11.44
C ARG A 476 -28.20 4.41 -11.08
N ASP A 477 -28.60 4.37 -9.82
CA ASP A 477 -29.65 5.24 -9.31
C ASP A 477 -29.20 6.73 -9.33
N PRO A 478 -30.12 7.69 -9.57
CA PRO A 478 -29.79 9.11 -9.56
C PRO A 478 -29.28 9.58 -8.19
N LEU A 479 -28.16 10.30 -8.19
CA LEU A 479 -27.53 10.79 -6.97
C LEU A 479 -27.90 12.24 -6.66
N THR A 480 -28.16 12.51 -5.38
CA THR A 480 -28.38 13.85 -4.82
C THR A 480 -27.32 14.19 -3.78
N TYR A 481 -26.96 15.47 -3.67
CA TYR A 481 -25.87 15.95 -2.83
C TYR A 481 -26.38 16.95 -1.79
N THR A 482 -25.78 16.99 -0.60
CA THR A 482 -26.04 18.04 0.40
C THR A 482 -24.77 18.36 1.17
N TRP A 483 -24.35 19.62 1.10
CA TRP A 483 -23.22 20.18 1.82
C TRP A 483 -23.68 20.93 3.07
N SER A 484 -22.92 20.79 4.15
CA SER A 484 -23.15 21.50 5.42
C SER A 484 -21.82 21.88 6.09
N VAL A 485 -21.86 22.87 6.97
CA VAL A 485 -20.74 23.24 7.84
C VAL A 485 -20.86 22.44 9.13
N VAL A 486 -19.86 21.62 9.44
CA VAL A 486 -19.80 20.79 10.66
C VAL A 486 -19.24 21.59 11.82
N SER A 487 -18.11 22.26 11.60
CA SER A 487 -17.48 23.15 12.58
C SER A 487 -16.63 24.22 11.90
N LYS A 488 -16.38 25.30 12.63
CA LYS A 488 -15.62 26.48 12.19
C LYS A 488 -15.07 27.22 13.41
N PRO A 489 -14.04 28.08 13.25
CA PRO A 489 -13.57 28.95 14.30
C PRO A 489 -14.69 29.82 14.88
N GLN A 490 -14.60 30.11 16.19
CA GLN A 490 -15.55 31.00 16.87
C GLN A 490 -15.53 32.39 16.20
N GLY A 491 -16.72 32.92 15.89
CA GLY A 491 -16.87 34.23 15.23
C GLY A 491 -16.80 34.21 13.69
N ALA A 492 -16.39 33.10 13.06
CA ALA A 492 -16.42 32.99 11.60
C ALA A 492 -17.86 32.88 11.07
N THR A 493 -18.17 33.45 9.90
CA THR A 493 -19.52 33.38 9.28
C THR A 493 -19.40 32.76 7.91
N VAL A 494 -19.63 31.45 7.83
CA VAL A 494 -19.44 30.67 6.60
C VAL A 494 -20.76 30.49 5.86
N THR A 495 -20.75 30.70 4.55
CA THR A 495 -21.92 30.45 3.67
C THR A 495 -21.56 29.54 2.51
N LEU A 496 -22.52 28.69 2.10
CA LEU A 496 -22.37 27.80 0.94
C LEU A 496 -23.29 28.28 -0.18
N ALA A 497 -22.72 28.54 -1.36
CA ALA A 497 -23.46 29.14 -2.48
C ALA A 497 -24.54 28.21 -3.06
N GLN A 498 -24.22 26.93 -3.22
CA GLN A 498 -25.11 25.91 -3.82
C GLN A 498 -24.99 24.60 -3.04
N PRO A 499 -25.52 24.52 -1.80
CA PRO A 499 -25.27 23.37 -0.92
C PRO A 499 -25.82 22.05 -1.47
N THR A 500 -26.71 22.06 -2.47
CA THR A 500 -27.27 20.85 -3.09
C THR A 500 -26.55 20.40 -4.36
N ALA A 501 -25.54 21.14 -4.81
CA ALA A 501 -24.75 20.78 -5.99
C ALA A 501 -23.54 19.90 -5.61
N ALA A 502 -23.08 19.08 -6.56
CA ALA A 502 -21.86 18.28 -6.41
C ALA A 502 -20.62 19.15 -6.18
N THR A 503 -20.61 20.37 -6.73
CA THR A 503 -19.61 21.41 -6.48
C THR A 503 -20.27 22.66 -5.93
N THR A 504 -19.77 23.20 -4.82
CA THR A 504 -20.25 24.44 -4.22
C THR A 504 -19.07 25.34 -3.81
N ARG A 505 -19.29 26.65 -3.71
CA ARG A 505 -18.32 27.58 -3.14
C ARG A 505 -18.62 27.78 -1.65
N ALA A 506 -17.59 27.74 -0.82
CA ALA A 506 -17.64 28.18 0.56
C ALA A 506 -17.03 29.57 0.68
N ASP A 507 -17.78 30.49 1.26
CA ASP A 507 -17.38 31.89 1.50
C ASP A 507 -17.29 32.17 3.00
N GLY A 508 -16.55 33.21 3.40
CA GLY A 508 -16.51 33.69 4.79
C GLY A 508 -15.53 32.95 5.70
N LEU A 509 -14.50 32.31 5.13
CA LEU A 509 -13.39 31.69 5.87
C LEU A 509 -12.36 32.76 6.29
N THR A 510 -12.81 33.70 7.13
CA THR A 510 -12.07 34.94 7.44
C THR A 510 -11.14 34.85 8.64
N LEU A 511 -11.26 33.79 9.45
CA LEU A 511 -10.47 33.59 10.66
C LEU A 511 -9.52 32.40 10.50
N PRO A 512 -8.28 32.48 11.01
CA PRO A 512 -7.39 31.33 11.03
C PRO A 512 -7.95 30.21 11.92
N GLY A 513 -7.64 28.96 11.55
CA GLY A 513 -8.10 27.75 12.22
C GLY A 513 -8.66 26.70 11.27
N SER A 514 -9.21 25.62 11.84
CA SER A 514 -9.78 24.50 11.07
C SER A 514 -11.26 24.68 10.80
N TYR A 515 -11.66 24.44 9.55
CA TYR A 515 -13.04 24.40 9.10
C TYR A 515 -13.38 22.98 8.64
N PHE A 516 -14.53 22.45 9.04
CA PHE A 516 -14.98 21.13 8.63
C PHE A 516 -16.31 21.25 7.90
N PHE A 517 -16.37 20.66 6.72
CA PHE A 517 -17.56 20.57 5.87
C PHE A 517 -17.96 19.11 5.72
N ARG A 518 -19.25 18.83 5.56
CA ARG A 518 -19.77 17.50 5.27
C ARG A 518 -20.55 17.48 3.98
N VAL A 519 -20.28 16.50 3.14
CA VAL A 519 -21.13 16.14 2.01
C VAL A 519 -21.88 14.84 2.32
N ALA A 520 -23.19 14.85 2.10
CA ALA A 520 -24.03 13.67 2.06
C ALA A 520 -24.41 13.37 0.60
N VAL A 521 -24.29 12.10 0.19
CA VAL A 521 -24.75 11.60 -1.10
C VAL A 521 -25.85 10.58 -0.86
N HIS A 522 -26.96 10.72 -1.59
CA HIS A 522 -28.14 9.85 -1.46
C HIS A 522 -28.63 9.37 -2.82
N ASP A 523 -28.90 8.06 -2.93
CA ASP A 523 -29.38 7.35 -4.13
C ASP A 523 -30.92 7.19 -4.20
N GLY A 524 -31.64 7.65 -3.17
CA GLY A 524 -33.08 7.38 -3.01
C GLY A 524 -33.43 6.43 -1.86
N ARG A 525 -32.45 5.66 -1.36
CA ARG A 525 -32.63 4.63 -0.32
C ARG A 525 -31.54 4.66 0.77
N ASN A 526 -30.30 4.89 0.39
CA ASN A 526 -29.12 4.95 1.25
C ASN A 526 -28.52 6.35 1.24
N THR A 527 -27.92 6.73 2.36
CA THR A 527 -27.10 7.93 2.47
C THR A 527 -25.71 7.56 2.94
N VAL A 528 -24.69 8.09 2.25
CA VAL A 528 -23.29 8.04 2.68
C VAL A 528 -22.76 9.45 2.89
N THR A 529 -21.83 9.62 3.83
CA THR A 529 -21.27 10.94 4.16
C THR A 529 -19.74 10.93 4.16
N ARG A 530 -19.15 12.07 3.79
CA ARG A 530 -17.71 12.34 3.94
C ARG A 530 -17.49 13.76 4.45
N ASP A 531 -16.45 13.92 5.26
CA ASP A 531 -16.05 15.22 5.77
C ASP A 531 -14.81 15.73 5.02
N VAL A 532 -14.76 17.04 4.80
CA VAL A 532 -13.64 17.76 4.23
C VAL A 532 -13.16 18.75 5.28
N ALA A 533 -11.91 18.61 5.72
CA ALA A 533 -11.26 19.62 6.55
C ALA A 533 -10.47 20.59 5.69
N VAL A 534 -10.40 21.84 6.16
CA VAL A 534 -9.65 22.93 5.54
C VAL A 534 -8.94 23.70 6.65
N GLY A 535 -7.62 23.81 6.55
CA GLY A 535 -6.83 24.73 7.35
C GLY A 535 -6.84 26.14 6.76
N VAL A 536 -7.10 27.15 7.58
CA VAL A 536 -6.92 28.56 7.22
C VAL A 536 -5.80 29.13 8.08
N PHE A 537 -4.77 29.69 7.44
CA PHE A 537 -3.59 30.23 8.09
C PHE A 537 -3.52 31.74 8.01
N GLU A 538 -2.98 32.36 9.06
CA GLU A 538 -2.78 33.81 9.14
C GLU A 538 -1.66 34.29 8.20
N GLY A 539 -0.69 33.43 7.90
CA GLY A 539 0.48 33.74 7.08
C GLY A 539 1.23 32.49 6.64
N ASN A 540 2.49 32.66 6.25
CA ASN A 540 3.36 31.54 5.83
C ASN A 540 3.56 30.55 6.98
N GLN A 541 3.48 29.26 6.69
CA GLN A 541 3.78 28.24 7.69
C GLN A 541 5.28 27.91 7.70
N PRO A 542 5.85 27.53 8.84
CA PRO A 542 7.25 27.13 8.92
C PRO A 542 7.50 25.78 8.24
N PRO A 543 8.72 25.52 7.74
CA PRO A 543 9.08 24.22 7.19
C PRO A 543 9.05 23.15 8.28
N VAL A 544 8.80 21.91 7.88
CA VAL A 544 8.80 20.78 8.80
C VAL A 544 9.96 19.83 8.44
N PRO A 545 10.95 19.67 9.34
CA PRO A 545 12.08 18.76 9.14
C PRO A 545 11.63 17.29 9.12
N VAL A 546 12.20 16.50 8.22
CA VAL A 546 11.93 15.06 8.07
C VAL A 546 13.20 14.30 7.70
N ASP A 547 13.27 13.01 8.01
CA ASP A 547 14.41 12.14 7.66
C ASP A 547 15.77 12.72 8.10
N VAL A 548 15.85 13.30 9.30
CA VAL A 548 17.10 13.83 9.87
C VAL A 548 17.88 12.68 10.53
N HIS A 549 19.04 12.31 9.98
CA HIS A 549 19.88 11.20 10.45
C HIS A 549 21.32 11.28 9.91
N ASN A 550 22.13 10.26 10.21
CA ASN A 550 23.41 10.03 9.55
C ASN A 550 23.49 8.62 8.94
N ARG A 551 24.29 8.47 7.89
CA ARG A 551 24.53 7.19 7.19
C ARG A 551 25.92 7.11 6.57
N ASN A 552 26.27 5.95 6.02
CA ASN A 552 27.53 5.69 5.31
C ASN A 552 28.80 6.06 6.12
N PRO A 553 29.03 5.47 7.31
CA PRO A 553 28.20 4.46 7.97
C PRO A 553 27.18 5.07 8.94
N VAL A 554 26.13 4.31 9.25
CA VAL A 554 25.24 4.61 10.39
C VAL A 554 26.07 4.44 11.67
N TRP A 555 26.65 3.26 11.90
CA TRP A 555 27.55 3.00 13.02
C TRP A 555 28.94 3.58 12.78
N VAL A 556 29.23 4.72 13.41
CA VAL A 556 30.52 5.41 13.25
C VAL A 556 31.51 4.91 14.29
N ARG A 557 32.67 4.42 13.84
CA ARG A 557 33.82 4.14 14.69
C ARG A 557 34.93 5.15 14.43
N VAL A 558 35.87 5.29 15.36
CA VAL A 558 37.05 6.17 15.21
C VAL A 558 37.77 5.91 13.88
N LYS A 559 37.90 4.63 13.48
CA LYS A 559 38.53 4.25 12.20
C LYS A 559 37.79 4.75 10.96
N ASN A 560 36.50 5.07 11.04
CA ASN A 560 35.74 5.62 9.92
C ASN A 560 36.07 7.10 9.70
N GLY A 561 36.43 7.83 10.77
CA GLY A 561 36.83 9.24 10.73
C GLY A 561 35.73 10.22 10.32
N GLY A 562 34.51 9.75 10.04
CA GLY A 562 33.42 10.55 9.52
C GLY A 562 32.15 9.75 9.22
N THR A 563 31.10 10.48 8.82
CA THR A 563 29.79 9.98 8.38
C THR A 563 29.14 10.98 7.43
N LEU A 564 28.00 10.64 6.83
CA LEU A 564 27.18 11.55 6.05
C LEU A 564 25.94 11.94 6.85
N LEU A 565 25.81 13.21 7.23
CA LEU A 565 24.55 13.76 7.72
C LEU A 565 23.58 13.93 6.55
N ARG A 566 22.31 13.62 6.81
CA ARG A 566 21.22 13.81 5.86
C ARG A 566 20.02 14.35 6.62
N GLY A 567 19.35 15.30 6.02
CA GLY A 567 18.04 15.72 6.45
C GLY A 567 17.25 16.23 5.27
N ASN A 568 15.94 16.17 5.37
CA ASN A 568 15.05 16.76 4.41
C ASN A 568 14.02 17.63 5.15
N ALA A 569 13.21 18.34 4.40
CA ALA A 569 12.09 19.09 4.94
C ALA A 569 11.03 19.21 3.86
N TRP A 570 9.82 19.53 4.29
CA TRP A 570 8.76 19.91 3.38
C TRP A 570 8.12 21.19 3.90
N ASP A 571 7.50 21.89 2.96
CA ASP A 571 6.80 23.14 3.19
C ASP A 571 5.42 23.06 2.54
N ILE A 572 4.40 23.51 3.25
CA ILE A 572 3.01 23.39 2.80
C ILE A 572 2.74 24.32 1.61
N GLU A 573 3.29 25.54 1.62
CA GLU A 573 3.22 26.48 0.51
C GLU A 573 4.07 26.04 -0.69
N ARG A 574 4.94 25.05 -0.50
CA ARG A 574 5.95 24.56 -1.46
C ARG A 574 6.98 25.63 -1.77
N ASP A 575 7.28 26.46 -0.77
CA ASP A 575 8.34 27.45 -0.85
C ASP A 575 9.70 26.77 -1.01
N GLN A 576 10.64 27.48 -1.63
CA GLN A 576 12.00 26.99 -1.76
C GLN A 576 12.69 26.98 -0.39
N LEU A 577 13.24 25.83 -0.02
CA LEU A 577 13.92 25.62 1.25
C LEU A 577 15.44 25.76 1.15
N THR A 578 16.04 26.30 2.21
CA THR A 578 17.49 26.37 2.41
C THR A 578 17.88 25.59 3.66
N PHE A 579 19.11 25.07 3.68
CA PHE A 579 19.61 24.17 4.72
C PHE A 579 20.92 24.69 5.29
N LYS A 580 21.16 24.45 6.59
CA LYS A 580 22.44 24.76 7.23
C LYS A 580 22.76 23.80 8.37
N TRP A 581 23.92 23.16 8.32
CA TRP A 581 24.46 22.30 9.36
C TRP A 581 25.53 23.03 10.19
N THR A 582 25.48 22.84 11.50
CA THR A 582 26.48 23.35 12.44
C THR A 582 26.87 22.29 13.46
N VAL A 583 28.10 22.37 13.98
CA VAL A 583 28.56 21.53 15.10
C VAL A 583 28.15 22.24 16.40
N VAL A 584 27.28 21.61 17.18
CA VAL A 584 26.83 22.11 18.49
C VAL A 584 27.78 21.64 19.59
N ARG A 585 28.13 20.35 19.56
CA ARG A 585 29.00 19.72 20.56
C ARG A 585 29.83 18.60 19.92
N GLN A 586 31.06 18.42 20.38
CA GLN A 586 31.94 17.33 19.99
C GLN A 586 32.85 16.94 21.17
N PRO A 587 33.47 15.74 21.18
CA PRO A 587 34.46 15.36 22.17
C PRO A 587 35.63 16.35 22.25
N ALA A 588 36.18 16.54 23.45
CA ALA A 588 37.31 17.44 23.66
C ALA A 588 38.53 16.98 22.83
N GLY A 589 39.12 17.91 22.07
CA GLY A 589 40.24 17.62 21.17
C GLY A 589 39.85 17.11 19.79
N ALA A 590 38.56 16.85 19.52
CA ALA A 590 38.09 16.55 18.17
C ALA A 590 38.12 17.81 17.29
N ALA A 591 38.34 17.62 15.99
CA ALA A 591 38.42 18.71 15.01
C ALA A 591 37.46 18.44 13.84
N THR A 592 36.17 18.30 14.16
CA THR A 592 35.15 17.97 13.16
C THR A 592 35.02 19.05 12.09
N ARG A 593 34.88 18.63 10.84
CA ARG A 593 34.68 19.50 9.67
C ARG A 593 33.46 19.07 8.88
N LEU A 594 32.69 20.05 8.41
CA LEU A 594 31.53 19.89 7.55
C LEU A 594 31.92 20.31 6.13
N GLU A 595 31.82 19.40 5.15
CA GLU A 595 32.22 19.71 3.75
C GLU A 595 31.14 20.51 3.00
N THR A 596 29.87 20.19 3.21
CA THR A 596 28.71 20.82 2.52
C THR A 596 27.64 21.27 3.52
N PRO A 597 27.97 22.18 4.45
CA PRO A 597 27.07 22.55 5.52
C PRO A 597 25.79 23.24 5.02
N ASP A 598 25.76 23.80 3.81
CA ASP A 598 24.61 24.49 3.22
C ASP A 598 23.66 23.57 2.42
N LYS A 599 23.86 22.24 2.49
CA LYS A 599 23.07 21.24 1.75
C LYS A 599 22.28 20.34 2.70
N SER A 600 21.24 19.70 2.15
CA SER A 600 20.48 18.65 2.84
C SER A 600 21.35 17.44 3.20
N GLU A 601 22.34 17.12 2.37
CA GLU A 601 23.37 16.10 2.63
C GLU A 601 24.71 16.76 2.93
N CYS A 602 25.26 16.49 4.13
CA CYS A 602 26.50 17.09 4.62
C CYS A 602 27.49 16.03 5.08
N LYS A 603 28.62 15.91 4.37
CA LYS A 603 29.70 15.00 4.78
C LYS A 603 30.46 15.58 5.97
N VAL A 604 30.65 14.74 6.98
CA VAL A 604 31.35 15.05 8.23
C VAL A 604 32.66 14.29 8.27
N MET A 605 33.74 15.00 8.55
CA MET A 605 35.08 14.44 8.71
C MET A 605 35.68 14.86 10.05
N GLY A 606 36.78 14.23 10.47
CA GLY A 606 37.49 14.58 11.71
C GLY A 606 36.84 14.04 12.97
N MET A 607 36.01 13.00 12.85
CA MET A 607 35.40 12.27 13.97
C MET A 607 36.39 11.22 14.52
N THR A 608 37.54 11.69 15.01
CA THR A 608 38.70 10.86 15.37
C THR A 608 38.76 10.45 16.84
N LEU A 609 37.77 10.82 17.65
CA LEU A 609 37.71 10.48 19.07
C LEU A 609 36.37 9.81 19.37
N PRO A 610 36.34 8.83 20.29
CA PRO A 610 35.08 8.24 20.72
C PRO A 610 34.24 9.25 21.52
N GLY A 611 32.92 9.09 21.44
CA GLY A 611 31.94 9.93 22.14
C GLY A 611 30.89 10.55 21.22
N ASP A 612 30.01 11.34 21.81
CA ASP A 612 28.88 11.96 21.10
C ASP A 612 29.27 13.25 20.38
N TYR A 613 28.93 13.32 19.10
CA TYR A 613 28.95 14.53 18.28
C TYR A 613 27.51 15.00 18.05
N VAL A 614 27.20 16.25 18.39
CA VAL A 614 25.86 16.83 18.22
C VAL A 614 25.91 17.89 17.12
N PHE A 615 25.05 17.71 16.11
CA PHE A 615 24.91 18.61 14.98
C PHE A 615 23.54 19.28 15.01
N ARG A 616 23.44 20.53 14.57
CA ARG A 616 22.17 21.21 14.37
C ARG A 616 21.94 21.46 12.89
N MET A 617 20.77 21.05 12.42
CA MET A 617 20.23 21.38 11.11
C MET A 617 19.26 22.55 11.26
N GLU A 618 19.52 23.64 10.56
CA GLU A 618 18.59 24.76 10.37
C GLU A 618 17.97 24.65 8.98
N ILE A 619 16.65 24.84 8.88
CA ILE A 619 15.90 24.85 7.62
C ILE A 619 15.11 26.15 7.56
N SER A 620 15.22 26.87 6.44
CA SER A 620 14.50 28.14 6.26
C SER A 620 13.72 28.17 4.96
N ASP A 621 12.50 28.69 5.04
CA ASP A 621 11.73 29.24 3.91
C ASP A 621 11.97 30.78 3.84
N PRO A 622 11.29 31.54 2.95
CA PRO A 622 11.44 33.01 2.89
C PRO A 622 11.00 33.82 4.13
N ALA A 623 10.24 33.22 5.05
CA ALA A 623 9.60 33.86 6.20
C ALA A 623 9.97 33.25 7.57
N ASN A 624 10.37 31.98 7.63
CA ASN A 624 10.55 31.18 8.84
C ASN A 624 11.86 30.39 8.82
N THR A 625 12.40 30.13 10.01
CA THR A 625 13.52 29.20 10.23
C THR A 625 13.20 28.25 11.37
N VAL A 626 13.39 26.96 11.16
CA VAL A 626 13.29 25.90 12.18
C VAL A 626 14.63 25.22 12.39
N SER A 627 14.82 24.58 13.54
CA SER A 627 16.05 23.82 13.81
C SER A 627 15.80 22.47 14.49
N HIS A 628 16.67 21.50 14.22
CA HIS A 628 16.65 20.17 14.80
C HIS A 628 18.08 19.72 15.17
N GLU A 629 18.26 19.09 16.32
CA GLU A 629 19.55 18.56 16.75
C GLU A 629 19.62 17.04 16.53
N HIS A 630 20.75 16.58 15.99
CA HIS A 630 21.04 15.17 15.75
C HIS A 630 22.34 14.76 16.46
N THR A 631 22.30 13.67 17.22
CA THR A 631 23.47 13.11 17.91
C THR A 631 24.02 11.92 17.15
N VAL A 632 25.32 11.93 16.87
CA VAL A 632 26.08 10.83 16.26
C VAL A 632 27.11 10.31 17.25
N PRO A 633 26.87 9.13 17.85
CA PRO A 633 27.86 8.50 18.73
C PRO A 633 28.96 7.81 17.93
N VAL A 634 30.20 8.05 18.32
CA VAL A 634 31.40 7.45 17.73
C VAL A 634 32.00 6.44 18.70
N TYR A 635 32.14 5.21 18.23
CA TYR A 635 32.70 4.10 19.01
C TYR A 635 34.22 3.98 18.80
N PRO A 636 34.97 3.42 19.77
CA PRO A 636 36.38 3.13 19.62
C PRO A 636 36.74 2.33 18.35
#